data_AF-A0A1Q7BJM6-F1
#
_entry.id   AF-A0A1Q7BJM6-F1
#
_cell.length_a   1.000
_cell.length_b   1.000
_cell.length_c   1.000
_cell.angle_alpha   90.00
_cell.angle_beta   90.00
_cell.angle_gamma   90.00
#
_symmetry.space_group_name_H-M   'P 1'
#
loop_
_entity.id
_entity.type
_entity.pdbx_description
1 polymer ?
#
loop_
_entity_poly.entity_id
_entity_poly.type
_entity_poly.pdbx_seq_one_letter_code
_entity_poly.pdbx_strand_id
1 'polypeptide(L)'
;MTFRQGVSGNPHGNRHRTRHLLNQEFMQALLLNFRHEGKKAIEKVARNQPGVYLKILALLVPREMKVEHSGGVKAMTDEQIEAAIEAIQGMLEARAGEQAKVIEAVPDPIPALPAPSRKARRKARRTEWEMGADMGKPDETGNS
;
A
#
# COMPACT_ATOMS: atom_id res chain seq x y z
N MET A 1 14.19 33.57 -4.45
CA MET A 1 12.79 33.19 -4.68
C MET A 1 12.58 31.80 -4.08
N THR A 2 11.84 31.70 -2.98
CA THR A 2 11.64 30.45 -2.23
C THR A 2 10.35 29.77 -2.69
N PHE A 3 10.46 28.54 -3.20
CA PHE A 3 9.29 27.71 -3.51
C PHE A 3 8.53 27.38 -2.20
N ARG A 4 7.20 27.57 -2.18
CA ARG A 4 6.36 27.20 -1.04
C ARG A 4 6.20 25.67 -0.99
N GLN A 5 6.43 25.10 0.19
CA GLN A 5 6.23 23.67 0.43
C GLN A 5 4.76 23.29 0.16
N GLY A 6 4.54 22.31 -0.71
CA GLY A 6 3.19 21.82 -1.08
C GLY A 6 2.58 22.43 -2.35
N VAL A 7 3.24 23.41 -2.98
CA VAL A 7 2.79 23.94 -4.29
C VAL A 7 3.76 23.44 -5.35
N SER A 8 3.34 22.45 -6.15
CA SER A 8 4.11 22.03 -7.31
C SER A 8 4.23 23.21 -8.27
N GLY A 9 5.45 23.52 -8.72
CA GLY A 9 5.75 24.63 -9.63
C GLY A 9 5.18 24.48 -11.05
N ASN A 10 4.17 23.63 -11.24
CA ASN A 10 3.51 23.42 -12.51
C ASN A 10 2.08 24.00 -12.47
N PRO A 11 1.90 25.29 -12.84
CA PRO A 11 0.59 25.93 -12.92
C PRO A 11 -0.37 25.28 -13.94
N HIS A 12 0.11 24.36 -14.79
CA HIS A 12 -0.69 23.66 -15.81
C HIS A 12 -1.15 22.25 -15.41
N GLY A 13 -0.94 21.84 -14.15
CA GLY A 13 -1.46 20.58 -13.63
C GLY A 13 -0.73 19.33 -14.14
N ASN A 14 -0.92 18.23 -13.43
CA ASN A 14 -0.29 16.95 -13.76
C ASN A 14 -0.84 16.42 -15.10
N ARG A 15 -0.06 16.55 -16.18
CA ARG A 15 -0.39 16.02 -17.53
C ARG A 15 -0.77 14.53 -17.50
N HIS A 16 -0.21 13.77 -16.55
CA HIS A 16 -0.56 12.36 -16.34
C HIS A 16 -1.99 12.19 -15.83
N ARG A 17 -2.54 13.16 -15.09
CA ARG A 17 -3.93 13.14 -14.60
C ARG A 17 -4.93 13.25 -15.75
N THR A 18 -4.69 14.15 -16.72
CA THR A 18 -5.57 14.32 -17.88
C THR A 18 -5.56 13.09 -18.78
N ARG A 19 -4.38 12.51 -19.07
CA ARG A 19 -4.28 11.27 -19.87
C ARG A 19 -4.95 10.09 -19.15
N HIS A 20 -4.74 9.96 -17.85
CA HIS A 20 -5.34 8.89 -17.07
C HIS A 20 -6.87 9.00 -17.05
N LEU A 21 -7.39 10.21 -16.82
CA LEU A 21 -8.83 10.49 -16.84
C LEU A 21 -9.44 10.20 -18.22
N LEU A 22 -8.81 10.70 -19.29
CA LEU A 22 -9.25 10.43 -20.66
C LEU A 22 -9.27 8.92 -20.96
N ASN A 23 -8.22 8.20 -20.56
CA ASN A 23 -8.17 6.75 -20.76
C ASN A 23 -9.31 6.05 -19.99
N GLN A 24 -9.59 6.47 -18.76
CA GLN A 24 -10.66 5.90 -17.96
C GLN A 24 -12.04 6.13 -18.62
N GLU A 25 -12.35 7.37 -18.98
CA GLU A 25 -13.62 7.73 -19.64
C GLU A 25 -13.77 7.00 -20.98
N PHE A 26 -12.68 6.92 -21.76
CA PHE A 26 -12.66 6.21 -23.04
C PHE A 26 -12.95 4.71 -22.86
N MET A 27 -12.29 4.04 -21.91
CA MET A 27 -12.51 2.61 -21.65
C MET A 27 -13.94 2.35 -21.13
N GLN A 28 -14.49 3.25 -20.32
CA GLN A 28 -15.89 3.16 -19.88
C GLN A 28 -16.87 3.31 -21.03
N ALA A 29 -16.67 4.29 -21.92
CA ALA A 29 -17.51 4.49 -23.10
C ALA A 29 -17.45 3.28 -24.05
N LEU A 30 -16.25 2.71 -24.27
CA LEU A 30 -16.08 1.49 -25.07
C LEU A 30 -16.83 0.30 -24.45
N LEU A 31 -16.78 0.12 -23.13
CA LEU A 31 -17.49 -0.96 -22.46
C LEU A 31 -19.00 -0.80 -22.60
N LEU A 32 -19.54 0.40 -22.46
CA LEU A 32 -20.97 0.68 -22.66
C LEU A 32 -21.39 0.38 -24.09
N ASN A 33 -20.63 0.85 -25.08
CA ASN A 33 -20.88 0.55 -26.49
C ASN A 33 -20.84 -0.96 -26.76
N PHE A 34 -19.85 -1.66 -26.21
CA PHE A 34 -19.72 -3.10 -26.37
C PHE A 34 -20.86 -3.89 -25.71
N ARG A 35 -21.39 -3.43 -24.56
CA ARG A 35 -22.58 -4.04 -23.94
C ARG A 35 -23.84 -3.88 -24.82
N HIS A 36 -23.95 -2.77 -25.53
CA HIS A 36 -25.10 -2.49 -26.40
C HIS A 36 -25.00 -3.23 -27.75
N GLU A 37 -23.84 -3.17 -28.42
CA GLU A 37 -23.69 -3.65 -29.82
C GLU A 37 -22.64 -4.74 -30.02
N GLY A 38 -21.86 -5.07 -28.99
CA GLY A 38 -20.69 -5.95 -29.11
C GLY A 38 -21.02 -7.33 -29.67
N LYS A 39 -22.13 -7.94 -29.25
CA LYS A 39 -22.57 -9.24 -29.79
C LYS A 39 -22.81 -9.19 -31.30
N LYS A 40 -23.54 -8.17 -31.79
CA LYS A 40 -23.83 -7.99 -33.22
C LYS A 40 -22.54 -7.71 -34.01
N ALA A 41 -21.63 -6.92 -33.45
CA ALA A 41 -20.33 -6.65 -34.05
C ALA A 41 -19.50 -7.94 -34.18
N ILE A 42 -19.45 -8.76 -33.13
CA ILE A 42 -18.77 -10.07 -33.15
C ILE A 42 -19.37 -10.98 -34.20
N GLU A 43 -20.70 -11.12 -34.24
CA GLU A 43 -21.37 -11.95 -35.24
C GLU A 43 -21.07 -11.49 -36.67
N LYS A 44 -21.04 -10.19 -36.91
CA LYS A 44 -20.72 -9.62 -38.23
C LYS A 44 -19.28 -9.91 -38.63
N VAL A 45 -18.32 -9.80 -37.70
CA VAL A 45 -16.91 -10.13 -37.96
C VAL A 45 -16.74 -11.62 -38.18
N ALA A 46 -17.42 -12.48 -37.39
CA ALA A 46 -17.37 -13.93 -37.57
C ALA A 46 -17.89 -14.37 -38.94
N ARG A 47 -18.96 -13.74 -39.46
CA ARG A 47 -19.54 -14.05 -40.78
C ARG A 47 -18.70 -13.50 -41.93
N ASN A 48 -18.27 -12.24 -41.85
CA ASN A 48 -17.66 -11.54 -42.98
C ASN A 48 -16.12 -11.67 -43.02
N GLN A 49 -15.48 -11.88 -41.87
CA GLN A 49 -14.03 -11.91 -41.70
C GLN A 49 -13.59 -12.98 -40.68
N PRO A 50 -13.86 -14.28 -40.95
CA PRO A 50 -13.61 -15.34 -39.99
C PRO A 50 -12.14 -15.45 -39.56
N GLY A 51 -11.18 -15.15 -40.45
CA GLY A 51 -9.75 -15.13 -40.10
C GLY A 51 -9.39 -14.06 -39.06
N VAL A 52 -10.01 -12.87 -39.14
CA VAL A 52 -9.82 -11.80 -38.15
C VAL A 52 -10.47 -12.19 -36.83
N TYR A 53 -11.67 -12.80 -36.87
CA TYR A 53 -12.34 -13.30 -35.68
C TYR A 53 -11.48 -14.30 -34.90
N LEU A 54 -10.92 -15.31 -35.57
CA LEU A 54 -10.03 -16.29 -34.94
C LEU A 54 -8.75 -15.65 -34.40
N LYS A 55 -8.19 -14.65 -35.10
CA LYS A 55 -7.03 -13.89 -34.63
C LYS A 55 -7.35 -13.13 -33.33
N ILE A 56 -8.52 -12.49 -33.23
CA ILE A 56 -8.95 -11.79 -32.01
C ILE A 56 -9.06 -12.78 -30.83
N LEU A 57 -9.67 -13.95 -31.04
CA LEU A 57 -9.74 -14.99 -30.01
C LEU A 57 -8.35 -15.43 -29.55
N ALA A 58 -7.40 -15.60 -30.47
CA ALA A 58 -6.01 -15.95 -30.16
C ALA A 58 -5.19 -14.81 -29.49
N LEU A 59 -5.68 -13.57 -29.51
CA LEU A 59 -5.07 -12.43 -28.82
C LEU A 59 -5.63 -12.22 -27.40
N LEU A 60 -6.84 -12.72 -27.12
CA LEU A 60 -7.41 -12.72 -25.77
C LEU A 60 -6.67 -13.67 -24.83
N VAL A 61 -6.11 -14.75 -25.39
CA VAL A 61 -5.25 -15.67 -24.64
C VAL A 61 -3.91 -14.95 -24.41
N PRO A 62 -3.50 -14.71 -23.15
CA PRO A 62 -2.19 -14.17 -22.85
C PRO A 62 -1.14 -15.07 -23.51
N ARG A 63 -0.45 -14.52 -24.51
CA ARG A 63 0.69 -15.21 -25.11
C ARG A 63 1.78 -15.15 -24.06
N GLU A 64 2.04 -16.30 -23.44
CA GLU A 64 3.06 -16.57 -22.43
C GLU A 64 3.91 -15.35 -22.09
N MET A 65 3.64 -14.79 -20.92
CA MET A 65 4.53 -13.80 -20.32
C MET A 65 5.85 -14.54 -20.04
N LYS A 66 6.75 -14.56 -21.03
CA LYS A 66 8.16 -14.86 -20.80
C LYS A 66 8.67 -13.71 -19.94
N VAL A 67 8.50 -13.85 -18.63
CA VAL A 67 9.51 -13.34 -17.72
C VAL A 67 10.72 -14.21 -18.03
N GLU A 68 11.48 -13.80 -19.03
CA GLU A 68 12.86 -14.22 -19.11
C GLU A 68 13.44 -13.74 -17.79
N HIS A 69 13.53 -14.64 -16.81
CA HIS A 69 14.61 -14.57 -15.87
C HIS A 69 15.84 -14.69 -16.76
N SER A 70 16.32 -13.55 -17.28
CA SER A 70 17.62 -13.44 -17.92
C SER A 70 18.55 -14.24 -17.05
N GLY A 71 19.06 -15.34 -17.62
CA GLY A 71 19.50 -16.49 -16.83
C GLY A 71 20.35 -16.04 -15.67
N GLY A 72 19.91 -16.36 -14.45
CA GLY A 72 20.61 -15.97 -13.22
C GLY A 72 21.98 -16.63 -13.17
N VAL A 73 22.28 -17.38 -12.10
CA VAL A 73 23.58 -18.07 -12.00
C VAL A 73 23.86 -19.01 -13.20
N LYS A 74 22.81 -19.55 -13.84
CA LYS A 74 22.95 -20.49 -14.98
C LYS A 74 23.39 -19.87 -16.31
N ALA A 75 23.37 -18.55 -16.47
CA ALA A 75 23.88 -17.89 -17.67
C ALA A 75 25.15 -17.06 -17.40
N MET A 76 25.66 -17.12 -16.18
CA MET A 76 26.99 -16.59 -15.86
C MET A 76 28.05 -17.57 -16.37
N THR A 77 29.18 -17.05 -16.81
CA THR A 77 30.35 -17.89 -17.07
C THR A 77 30.96 -18.36 -15.75
N ASP A 78 31.75 -19.43 -15.79
CA ASP A 78 32.37 -19.97 -14.57
C ASP A 78 33.21 -18.90 -13.85
N GLU A 79 33.91 -18.03 -14.60
CA GLU A 79 34.68 -16.91 -14.01
C GLU A 79 33.81 -15.86 -13.33
N GLN A 80 32.61 -15.59 -13.87
CA GLN A 80 31.66 -14.67 -13.27
C GLN A 80 31.03 -15.26 -12.00
N ILE A 81 30.86 -16.58 -11.95
CA ILE A 81 30.39 -17.30 -10.77
C ILE A 81 31.45 -17.25 -9.67
N GLU A 82 32.71 -17.53 -9.99
CA GLU A 82 33.82 -17.46 -9.05
C GLU A 82 33.96 -16.05 -8.43
N ALA A 83 33.95 -15.01 -9.27
CA ALA A 83 34.01 -13.63 -8.79
C ALA A 83 32.82 -13.25 -7.89
N ALA A 84 31.62 -13.76 -8.19
CA ALA A 84 30.44 -13.54 -7.35
C ALA A 84 30.56 -14.25 -6.00
N ILE A 85 31.13 -15.47 -5.97
CA ILE A 85 31.36 -16.23 -4.73
C ILE A 85 32.37 -15.50 -3.84
N GLU A 86 33.49 -15.04 -4.40
CA GLU A 86 34.51 -14.29 -3.64
C GLU A 86 33.93 -13.00 -3.03
N ALA A 87 33.14 -12.26 -3.81
CA ALA A 87 32.48 -11.05 -3.32
C ALA A 87 31.51 -11.33 -2.16
N ILE A 88 30.72 -12.41 -2.26
CA ILE A 88 29.78 -12.82 -1.19
C ILE A 88 30.55 -13.26 0.06
N GLN A 89 31.62 -14.04 -0.08
CA GLN A 89 32.45 -14.47 1.04
C GLN A 89 33.07 -13.27 1.77
N GLY A 90 33.66 -12.32 1.03
CA GLY A 90 34.22 -11.10 1.62
C GLY A 90 33.17 -10.26 2.37
N MET A 91 31.95 -10.16 1.84
CA MET A 91 30.84 -9.49 2.53
C MET A 91 30.41 -10.21 3.82
N LEU A 92 30.39 -11.55 3.82
CA LEU A 92 30.04 -12.36 4.99
C LEU A 92 31.11 -12.27 6.09
N GLU A 93 32.38 -12.29 5.70
CA GLU A 93 33.51 -12.13 6.62
C GLU A 93 33.55 -10.73 7.24
N ALA A 94 33.37 -9.68 6.43
CA ALA A 94 33.26 -8.31 6.92
C ALA A 94 32.11 -8.16 7.94
N ARG A 95 30.96 -8.80 7.66
CA ARG A 95 29.80 -8.78 8.55
C ARG A 95 29.99 -9.61 9.82
N ALA A 96 30.77 -10.69 9.76
CA ALA A 96 31.17 -11.45 10.95
C ALA A 96 32.12 -10.63 11.84
N GLY A 97 33.00 -9.82 11.25
CA GLY A 97 33.87 -8.89 11.98
C GLY A 97 33.13 -7.72 12.63
N GLU A 98 32.04 -7.23 12.03
CA GLU A 98 31.23 -6.14 12.59
C GLU A 98 30.40 -6.55 13.82
N GLN A 99 29.97 -7.82 13.92
CA GLN A 99 29.24 -8.31 15.10
C GLN A 99 30.12 -8.46 16.35
N ALA A 100 31.45 -8.29 16.23
CA ALA A 100 32.40 -8.39 17.33
C ALA A 100 32.60 -7.08 18.13
N LYS A 101 31.92 -5.97 17.79
CA LYS A 101 31.85 -4.79 18.69
C LYS A 101 30.81 -5.01 19.79
N VAL A 102 31.07 -5.98 20.66
CA VAL A 102 30.35 -6.12 21.93
C VAL A 102 30.82 -4.99 22.83
N ILE A 103 29.94 -4.03 23.10
CA ILE A 103 30.19 -3.00 24.12
C ILE A 103 29.97 -3.68 25.47
N GLU A 104 31.07 -3.99 26.17
CA GLU A 104 31.04 -4.42 27.57
C GLU A 104 30.60 -3.25 28.45
N ALA A 105 29.29 -3.07 28.60
CA ALA A 105 28.75 -2.20 29.63
C ALA A 105 28.68 -3.00 30.94
N VAL A 106 29.66 -2.80 31.83
CA VAL A 106 29.51 -3.17 33.24
C VAL A 106 28.51 -2.19 33.85
N PRO A 107 27.34 -2.63 34.34
CA PRO A 107 26.39 -1.73 34.94
C PRO A 107 26.90 -1.28 36.31
N ASP A 108 27.05 0.03 36.50
CA ASP A 108 27.29 0.61 37.82
C ASP A 108 26.16 0.23 38.79
N PRO A 109 26.46 -0.13 40.04
CA PRO A 109 25.46 -0.56 40.99
C PRO A 109 24.48 0.58 41.30
N ILE A 110 23.22 0.40 40.90
CA ILE A 110 22.14 1.34 41.19
C ILE A 110 21.86 1.30 42.70
N PRO A 111 21.96 2.41 43.44
CA PRO A 111 21.61 2.44 44.85
C PRO A 111 20.11 2.13 45.03
N ALA A 112 19.80 1.26 46.00
CA ALA A 112 18.45 0.81 46.25
C ALA A 112 17.51 1.99 46.54
N LEU A 113 16.38 2.03 45.84
CA LEU A 113 15.35 3.04 46.04
C LEU A 113 14.77 2.94 47.46
N PRO A 114 14.51 4.06 48.15
CA PRO A 114 13.92 4.05 49.48
C PRO A 114 12.49 3.52 49.44
N ALA A 115 12.10 2.80 50.50
CA ALA A 115 10.80 2.15 50.60
C ALA A 115 9.63 3.15 50.50
N PRO A 116 8.53 2.80 49.81
CA PRO A 116 7.42 3.71 49.58
C PRO A 116 6.73 4.12 50.89
N SER A 117 6.63 5.43 51.14
CA SER A 117 5.99 5.97 52.35
C SER A 117 4.47 5.70 52.32
N ARG A 118 3.95 5.02 53.35
CA ARG A 118 2.53 4.70 53.49
C ARG A 118 1.77 5.92 54.03
N LYS A 119 1.32 6.84 53.17
CA LYS A 119 0.42 7.92 53.60
C LYS A 119 -0.98 7.35 53.89
N ALA A 120 -1.52 7.75 55.06
CA ALA A 120 -2.76 7.24 55.61
C ALA A 120 -3.99 7.57 54.76
N ARG A 121 -4.80 6.55 54.50
CA ARG A 121 -6.08 6.61 53.77
C ARG A 121 -7.13 7.35 54.61
N ARG A 122 -7.52 8.57 54.21
CA ARG A 122 -8.69 9.26 54.77
C ARG A 122 -9.98 8.59 54.32
N LYS A 123 -10.86 8.26 55.27
CA LYS A 123 -12.22 7.71 55.07
C LYS A 123 -13.27 8.83 55.11
N ALA A 124 -14.31 8.62 54.30
CA ALA A 124 -15.67 9.20 54.34
C ALA A 124 -15.80 10.69 53.92
N ARG A 125 -16.85 11.10 53.21
CA ARG A 125 -18.27 10.81 53.51
C ARG A 125 -19.19 10.95 52.29
N ARG A 126 -20.09 9.97 52.20
CA ARG A 126 -21.29 9.82 51.38
C ARG A 126 -22.37 10.83 51.83
N THR A 127 -22.95 11.60 50.90
CA THR A 127 -24.38 12.03 50.80
C THR A 127 -24.52 13.31 49.98
N GLU A 128 -25.13 13.22 48.79
CA GLU A 128 -26.06 14.20 48.18
C GLU A 128 -26.33 13.77 46.73
N TRP A 129 -27.20 12.76 46.57
CA TRP A 129 -27.82 12.38 45.29
C TRP A 129 -29.35 12.51 45.41
N GLU A 130 -29.81 13.55 46.10
CA GLU A 130 -31.21 13.96 46.11
C GLU A 130 -31.24 15.49 46.11
N MET A 131 -31.35 16.09 44.93
CA MET A 131 -32.03 17.36 44.66
C MET A 131 -31.86 17.67 43.17
N GLY A 132 -32.97 17.72 42.44
CA GLY A 132 -33.00 18.15 41.03
C GLY A 132 -33.70 17.19 40.07
N ALA A 133 -34.81 16.60 40.48
CA ALA A 133 -35.88 16.32 39.53
C ALA A 133 -36.38 17.67 38.97
N ASP A 134 -36.54 17.74 37.65
CA ASP A 134 -37.52 18.55 36.87
C ASP A 134 -36.91 19.22 35.62
N MET A 135 -37.71 19.29 34.54
CA MET A 135 -37.43 19.64 33.12
C MET A 135 -37.02 18.45 32.23
N GLY A 136 -37.79 18.02 31.22
CA GLY A 136 -39.12 18.36 30.72
C GLY A 136 -39.38 17.48 29.49
N LYS A 137 -40.58 16.90 29.36
CA LYS A 137 -40.95 16.00 28.25
C LYS A 137 -41.03 16.76 26.92
N PRO A 138 -40.70 16.13 25.77
CA PRO A 138 -41.08 16.65 24.46
C PRO A 138 -42.53 16.25 24.14
N ASP A 139 -43.37 17.23 23.82
CA ASP A 139 -44.75 17.04 23.39
C ASP A 139 -44.82 16.61 21.92
N GLU A 140 -45.51 15.50 21.66
CA GLU A 140 -46.03 15.11 20.35
C GLU A 140 -47.36 15.84 20.12
N THR A 141 -47.47 16.63 19.05
CA THR A 141 -48.74 16.83 18.34
C THR A 141 -48.47 16.98 16.84
N GLY A 142 -48.98 16.04 16.05
CA GLY A 142 -49.06 16.17 14.61
C GLY A 142 -50.19 17.10 14.14
N ASN A 143 -50.14 17.44 12.85
CA ASN A 143 -51.23 17.41 11.87
C ASN A 143 -51.23 18.62 10.93
N SER A 144 -50.89 18.39 9.65
CA SER A 144 -51.76 18.58 8.47
C SER A 144 -50.95 18.44 7.19
#